data_AF-A0A935YMU8-F1
#
_entry.id   AF-A0A935YMU8-F1
#
_cell.length_a   1.000
_cell.length_b   1.000
_cell.length_c   1.000
_cell.angle_alpha   90.00
_cell.angle_beta   90.00
_cell.angle_gamma   90.00
#
_symmetry.space_group_name_H-M   'P 1'
#
loop_
_entity.id
_entity.type
_entity.pdbx_description
1 polymer ?
#
loop_
_entity_poly.entity_id
_entity_poly.type
_entity_poly.pdbx_seq_one_letter_code
_entity_poly.pdbx_strand_id
1 'polypeptide(L)'
;MANRQIARDLGVAPSTVDSQLARLGRHCLLFHTMQMRDARPVAHAVIDGLVTFEHSQYWPFHHHLAVEEGSDLIVYFTDSEVRRSGSMTPAQKRKRDFLEQVHGRPDPRAVLKDVTHLLEVVAGGQEELTVLSDEHKAYPLAIRQLVSRVRHLVTSSRARRDARNRLFPVNVVDLLIRHSSANHKRETIAWSKRRQASAERLAVFVVWRNYMKGRREKARGSPTPAQTRGQLDHRVEVAELLSRRLFVSHVALPARWAEYYWRRVRTRALGHAQRSHDLKYAV
;
A
#
# COMPACT_ATOMS: atom_id res chain seq x y z
N MET A 1 12.04 -5.85 14.48
CA MET A 1 13.41 -6.38 14.33
C MET A 1 13.81 -6.37 12.87
N ALA A 2 15.11 -6.23 12.57
CA ALA A 2 15.62 -6.41 11.21
C ALA A 2 15.57 -7.90 10.82
N ASN A 3 15.31 -8.22 9.55
CA ASN A 3 15.19 -9.61 9.09
C ASN A 3 16.44 -10.44 9.41
N ARG A 4 17.64 -9.84 9.36
CA ARG A 4 18.90 -10.50 9.76
C ARG A 4 18.95 -10.84 11.25
N GLN A 5 18.37 -10.01 12.11
CA GLN A 5 18.30 -10.29 13.54
C GLN A 5 17.35 -11.47 13.79
N ILE A 6 16.15 -11.43 13.20
CA ILE A 6 15.19 -12.53 13.26
C ILE A 6 15.82 -13.84 12.79
N ALA A 7 16.56 -13.80 11.68
CA ALA A 7 17.22 -14.96 11.12
C ALA A 7 18.29 -15.54 12.08
N ARG A 8 19.08 -14.68 12.72
CA ARG A 8 20.07 -15.09 13.73
C ARG A 8 19.38 -15.71 14.94
N ASP A 9 18.36 -15.06 15.48
CA ASP A 9 17.64 -15.52 16.67
C ASP A 9 16.95 -16.87 16.42
N LEU A 10 16.49 -17.13 15.20
CA LEU A 10 15.86 -18.38 14.78
C LEU A 10 16.84 -19.43 14.22
N GLY A 11 18.13 -19.14 14.10
CA GLY A 11 19.12 -20.06 13.53
C GLY A 11 18.92 -20.39 12.05
N VAL A 12 18.35 -19.47 11.26
CA VAL A 12 18.07 -19.67 9.82
C VAL A 12 18.78 -18.65 8.94
N ALA A 13 18.81 -18.90 7.62
CA ALA A 13 19.30 -17.91 6.67
C ALA A 13 18.37 -16.68 6.58
N PRO A 14 18.88 -15.45 6.39
CA PRO A 14 18.04 -14.26 6.17
C PRO A 14 17.06 -14.40 5.00
N SER A 15 17.47 -15.12 3.95
CA SER A 15 16.63 -15.43 2.78
C SER A 15 15.40 -16.27 3.14
N THR A 16 15.48 -17.10 4.19
CA THR A 16 14.34 -17.86 4.71
C THR A 16 13.30 -16.90 5.29
N VAL A 17 13.71 -15.93 6.12
CA VAL A 17 12.82 -14.90 6.67
C VAL A 17 12.21 -14.05 5.55
N ASP A 18 13.02 -13.63 4.58
CA ASP A 18 12.54 -12.85 3.42
C ASP A 18 11.49 -13.62 2.61
N SER A 19 11.71 -14.93 2.40
CA SER A 19 10.78 -15.80 1.66
C SER A 19 9.47 -16.03 2.42
N GLN A 20 9.53 -16.17 3.75
CA GLN A 20 8.33 -16.30 4.58
C GLN A 20 7.54 -14.99 4.62
N LEU A 21 8.20 -13.83 4.72
CA LEU A 21 7.53 -12.53 4.65
C LEU A 21 6.85 -12.30 3.29
N ALA A 22 7.52 -12.69 2.20
CA ALA A 22 6.93 -12.63 0.87
C ALA A 22 5.69 -13.52 0.77
N ARG A 23 5.76 -14.76 1.29
CA ARG A 23 4.62 -15.69 1.32
C ARG A 23 3.47 -15.14 2.16
N LEU A 24 3.76 -14.58 3.33
CA LEU A 24 2.79 -13.96 4.21
C LEU A 24 2.13 -12.74 3.53
N GLY A 25 2.91 -11.87 2.87
CA GLY A 25 2.36 -10.73 2.14
C GLY A 25 1.39 -11.15 1.05
N ARG A 26 1.72 -12.20 0.27
CA ARG A 26 0.80 -12.77 -0.73
C ARG A 26 -0.45 -13.35 -0.11
N HIS A 27 -0.31 -14.07 1.01
CA HIS A 27 -1.45 -14.60 1.77
C HIS A 27 -2.36 -13.46 2.26
N CYS A 28 -1.78 -12.36 2.75
CA CYS A 28 -2.52 -11.19 3.20
C CYS A 28 -3.28 -10.48 2.07
N LEU A 29 -2.75 -10.45 0.84
CA LEU A 29 -3.49 -9.97 -0.33
C LEU A 29 -4.76 -10.80 -0.55
N LEU A 30 -4.61 -12.13 -0.57
CA LEU A 30 -5.74 -13.05 -0.76
C LEU A 30 -6.76 -12.93 0.38
N PHE A 31 -6.28 -12.92 1.64
CA PHE A 31 -7.13 -12.80 2.82
C PHE A 31 -7.96 -11.52 2.77
N HIS A 32 -7.32 -10.37 2.55
CA HIS A 32 -8.03 -9.10 2.47
C HIS A 32 -9.05 -9.08 1.31
N THR A 33 -8.69 -9.59 0.14
CA THR A 33 -9.64 -9.70 -0.99
C THR A 33 -10.85 -10.58 -0.65
N MET A 34 -10.64 -11.70 0.05
CA MET A 34 -11.76 -12.55 0.50
C MET A 34 -12.66 -11.82 1.49
N GLN A 35 -12.09 -11.11 2.47
CA GLN A 35 -12.88 -10.33 3.41
C GLN A 35 -13.70 -9.27 2.68
N MET A 36 -13.15 -8.62 1.65
CA MET A 36 -13.81 -7.57 0.90
C MET A 36 -14.85 -8.06 -0.12
N ARG A 37 -14.87 -9.35 -0.46
CA ARG A 37 -15.75 -9.93 -1.50
C ARG A 37 -17.23 -9.66 -1.22
N ASP A 38 -17.67 -9.92 0.01
CA ASP A 38 -19.06 -9.78 0.45
C ASP A 38 -19.24 -8.58 1.39
N ALA A 39 -18.21 -7.75 1.51
CA ALA A 39 -18.29 -6.53 2.30
C ALA A 39 -19.26 -5.55 1.63
N ARG A 40 -19.94 -4.74 2.44
CA ARG A 40 -20.68 -3.60 1.92
C ARG A 40 -19.75 -2.75 1.04
N PRO A 41 -20.25 -2.05 0.03
CA PRO A 41 -19.43 -1.12 -0.71
C PRO A 41 -18.99 0.08 0.15
N VAL A 42 -17.95 0.81 -0.29
CA VAL A 42 -17.45 2.01 0.42
C VAL A 42 -18.08 3.23 -0.23
N ALA A 43 -18.81 4.02 0.56
CA ALA A 43 -19.46 5.24 0.07
C ALA A 43 -18.55 6.47 0.16
N HIS A 44 -17.62 6.49 1.13
CA HIS A 44 -16.71 7.60 1.41
C HIS A 44 -15.27 7.11 1.50
N ALA A 45 -14.47 7.41 0.49
CA ALA A 45 -13.07 7.01 0.41
C ALA A 45 -12.14 8.21 0.53
N VAL A 46 -11.28 8.20 1.54
CA VAL A 46 -10.17 9.13 1.70
C VAL A 46 -8.93 8.55 1.02
N ILE A 47 -8.35 9.28 0.07
CA ILE A 47 -7.16 8.86 -0.67
C ILE A 47 -5.97 9.79 -0.43
N ASP A 48 -4.77 9.20 -0.35
CA ASP A 48 -3.49 9.92 -0.37
C ASP A 48 -2.36 9.01 -0.87
N GLY A 49 -1.25 9.63 -1.28
CA GLY A 49 -0.05 8.96 -1.76
C GLY A 49 1.11 9.11 -0.78
N LEU A 50 1.42 8.05 -0.04
CA LEU A 50 2.60 8.00 0.83
C LEU A 50 3.87 7.90 -0.02
N VAL A 51 4.66 8.98 -0.05
CA VAL A 51 5.99 8.97 -0.69
C VAL A 51 7.01 8.22 0.17
N THR A 52 7.69 7.27 -0.46
CA THR A 52 8.85 6.55 0.06
C THR A 52 9.84 6.28 -1.08
N PHE A 53 10.82 5.42 -0.88
CA PHE A 53 11.82 5.09 -1.90
C PHE A 53 12.29 3.65 -1.81
N GLU A 54 12.65 3.10 -2.96
CA GLU A 54 13.31 1.81 -3.07
C GLU A 54 14.80 2.01 -3.41
N HIS A 55 15.67 1.07 -3.06
CA HIS A 55 17.09 1.05 -3.43
C HIS A 55 17.97 2.25 -2.96
N SER A 56 17.59 3.49 -3.24
CA SER A 56 18.14 4.75 -2.74
C SER A 56 17.12 5.89 -2.93
N GLN A 57 17.38 7.07 -2.37
CA GLN A 57 16.52 8.26 -2.55
C GLN A 57 16.37 8.74 -4.01
N TYR A 58 17.12 8.16 -4.96
CA TYR A 58 16.96 8.43 -6.40
C TYR A 58 15.81 7.66 -7.05
N TRP A 59 15.23 6.68 -6.34
CA TRP A 59 14.11 5.87 -6.83
C TRP A 59 12.89 6.01 -5.91
N PRO A 60 12.31 7.22 -5.82
CA PRO A 60 11.09 7.40 -5.05
C PRO A 60 9.89 6.74 -5.73
N PHE A 61 8.93 6.34 -4.92
CA PHE A 61 7.65 5.82 -5.38
C PHE A 61 6.57 6.18 -4.36
N HIS A 62 5.32 6.21 -4.82
CA HIS A 62 4.14 6.38 -3.98
C HIS A 62 3.55 5.02 -3.64
N HIS A 63 3.10 4.85 -2.39
CA HIS A 63 2.00 3.94 -2.07
C HIS A 63 0.71 4.75 -2.02
N HIS A 64 -0.21 4.52 -2.94
CA HIS A 64 -1.52 5.16 -2.93
C HIS A 64 -2.47 4.33 -2.09
N LEU A 65 -3.11 4.95 -1.11
CA LEU A 65 -3.99 4.28 -0.15
C LEU A 65 -5.41 4.79 -0.31
N ALA A 66 -6.38 3.90 -0.25
CA ALA A 66 -7.79 4.26 -0.07
C ALA A 66 -8.24 3.79 1.32
N VAL A 67 -8.73 4.72 2.13
CA VAL A 67 -9.17 4.49 3.50
C VAL A 67 -10.62 4.92 3.62
N GLU A 68 -11.47 4.07 4.17
CA GLU A 68 -12.86 4.43 4.40
C GLU A 68 -13.00 5.46 5.55
N GLU A 69 -13.78 6.50 5.28
CA GLU A 69 -14.18 7.48 6.29
C GLU A 69 -15.10 6.83 7.35
N GLY A 70 -14.81 7.07 8.63
CA GLY A 70 -15.63 6.57 9.75
C GLY A 70 -15.13 5.26 10.36
N SER A 71 -14.65 4.30 9.55
CA SER A 71 -14.11 3.01 10.03
C SER A 71 -12.58 2.96 10.13
N ASP A 72 -11.86 3.84 9.43
CA ASP A 72 -10.40 3.79 9.21
C ASP A 72 -9.93 2.50 8.49
N LEU A 73 -10.83 1.76 7.83
CA LEU A 73 -10.48 0.54 7.10
C LEU A 73 -9.69 0.92 5.84
N ILE A 74 -8.51 0.33 5.68
CA ILE A 74 -7.76 0.43 4.42
C ILE A 74 -8.43 -0.49 3.41
N VAL A 75 -9.08 0.09 2.41
CA VAL A 75 -9.89 -0.61 1.42
C VAL A 75 -9.01 -1.32 0.40
N TYR A 76 -8.04 -0.59 -0.15
CA TYR A 76 -7.18 -1.04 -1.23
C TYR A 76 -5.92 -0.15 -1.30
N PHE A 77 -4.89 -0.62 -2.01
CA PHE A 77 -3.71 0.19 -2.28
C PHE A 77 -3.07 -0.15 -3.63
N THR A 78 -2.44 0.85 -4.25
CA THR A 78 -1.60 0.72 -5.44
C THR A 78 -0.24 1.39 -5.21
N ASP A 79 0.68 1.30 -6.17
CA ASP A 79 1.98 1.98 -6.09
C ASP A 79 2.40 2.53 -7.44
N SER A 80 3.13 3.65 -7.44
CA SER A 80 3.68 4.26 -8.67
C SER A 80 5.12 4.66 -8.49
N GLU A 81 5.97 4.30 -9.45
CA GLU A 81 7.28 4.94 -9.53
C GLU A 81 7.13 6.41 -9.86
N VAL A 82 7.92 7.25 -9.21
CA VAL A 82 7.99 8.66 -9.56
C VAL A 82 9.43 9.11 -9.75
N ARG A 83 9.57 10.17 -10.53
CA ARG A 83 10.87 10.78 -10.76
C ARG A 83 11.30 11.50 -9.49
N ARG A 84 12.58 11.38 -9.11
CA ARG A 84 13.14 12.20 -8.03
C ARG A 84 12.91 13.69 -8.31
N SER A 85 12.20 14.33 -7.40
CA SER A 85 11.81 15.73 -7.42
C SER A 85 12.28 16.45 -6.14
N GLY A 86 11.89 17.72 -5.98
CA GLY A 86 12.28 18.56 -4.86
C GLY A 86 13.64 19.23 -5.03
N SER A 87 14.08 19.94 -3.99
CA SER A 87 15.35 20.66 -3.97
C SER A 87 16.53 19.69 -4.10
N MET A 88 17.40 19.96 -5.07
CA MET A 88 18.58 19.14 -5.35
C MET A 88 19.80 20.00 -5.64
N THR A 89 20.94 19.58 -5.10
CA THR A 89 22.23 20.20 -5.41
C THR A 89 22.64 19.92 -6.87
N PRO A 90 23.55 20.71 -7.45
CA PRO A 90 24.06 20.46 -8.80
C PRO A 90 24.63 19.05 -8.99
N ALA A 91 25.36 18.54 -7.99
CA ALA A 91 25.88 17.17 -8.00
C ALA A 91 24.76 16.12 -7.99
N GLN A 92 23.70 16.35 -7.21
CA GLN A 92 22.55 15.44 -7.18
C GLN A 92 21.79 15.43 -8.50
N LYS A 93 21.64 16.59 -9.18
CA LYS A 93 21.05 16.68 -10.52
C LYS A 93 21.85 15.86 -11.53
N ARG A 94 23.18 16.05 -11.59
CA ARG A 94 24.08 15.25 -12.45
C ARG A 94 23.95 13.76 -12.19
N LYS A 95 23.90 13.34 -10.92
CA LYS A 95 23.74 11.92 -10.57
C LYS A 95 22.39 11.38 -11.02
N ARG A 96 21.29 12.14 -10.84
CA ARG A 96 19.96 11.75 -11.34
C ARG A 96 19.99 11.59 -12.85
N ASP A 97 20.56 12.56 -13.57
CA ASP A 97 20.58 12.56 -15.03
C ASP A 97 21.39 11.36 -15.57
N PHE A 98 22.53 11.04 -14.94
CA PHE A 98 23.28 9.81 -15.22
C PHE A 98 22.45 8.54 -14.98
N LEU A 99 21.76 8.44 -13.84
CA LEU A 99 20.91 7.27 -13.55
C LEU A 99 19.75 7.12 -14.54
N GLU A 100 19.16 8.24 -14.97
CA GLU A 100 18.10 8.25 -15.99
C GLU A 100 18.62 7.84 -17.37
N GLN A 101 19.86 8.18 -17.73
CA GLN A 101 20.50 7.72 -18.96
C GLN A 101 20.75 6.21 -18.94
N VAL A 102 21.21 5.67 -17.81
CA VAL A 102 21.57 4.24 -17.69
C VAL A 102 20.34 3.35 -17.57
N HIS A 103 19.34 3.77 -16.81
CA HIS A 103 18.23 2.90 -16.43
C HIS A 103 16.90 3.30 -17.07
N GLY A 104 16.77 4.52 -17.58
CA GLY A 104 15.52 5.10 -18.08
C GLY A 104 14.74 5.89 -17.01
N ARG A 105 13.65 6.52 -17.47
CA ARG A 105 12.78 7.40 -16.67
C ARG A 105 11.47 6.70 -16.29
N PRO A 106 10.85 7.08 -15.16
CA PRO A 106 9.50 6.62 -14.85
C PRO A 106 8.49 7.19 -15.81
N ASP A 107 7.44 6.42 -16.04
CA ASP A 107 6.27 6.87 -16.79
C ASP A 107 5.70 8.12 -16.10
N PRO A 108 5.68 9.28 -16.79
CA PRO A 108 5.15 10.52 -16.21
C PRO A 108 3.66 10.42 -15.85
N ARG A 109 2.94 9.42 -16.36
CA ARG A 109 1.52 9.15 -16.07
C ARG A 109 1.32 8.01 -15.06
N ALA A 110 2.37 7.46 -14.45
CA ALA A 110 2.24 6.33 -13.51
C ALA A 110 1.23 6.61 -12.39
N VAL A 111 1.35 7.76 -11.70
CA VAL A 111 0.42 8.14 -10.63
C VAL A 111 -1.02 8.24 -11.12
N LEU A 112 -1.24 8.80 -12.31
CA LEU A 112 -2.59 8.88 -12.90
C LEU A 112 -3.16 7.48 -13.13
N LYS A 113 -2.39 6.58 -13.75
CA LYS A 113 -2.82 5.20 -14.04
C LYS A 113 -3.13 4.42 -12.77
N ASP A 114 -2.22 4.43 -11.81
CA ASP A 114 -2.35 3.61 -10.60
C ASP A 114 -3.41 4.15 -9.63
N VAL A 115 -3.67 5.46 -9.59
CA VAL A 115 -4.77 6.04 -8.82
C VAL A 115 -6.12 5.83 -9.52
N THR A 116 -6.15 5.86 -10.86
CA THR A 116 -7.37 5.49 -11.62
C THR A 116 -7.75 4.05 -11.27
N HIS A 117 -6.79 3.11 -11.35
CA HIS A 117 -7.03 1.72 -10.94
C HIS A 117 -7.43 1.58 -9.47
N LEU A 118 -6.80 2.33 -8.55
CA LEU A 118 -7.19 2.35 -7.13
C LEU A 118 -8.68 2.71 -7.00
N LEU A 119 -9.11 3.78 -7.67
CA LEU A 119 -10.47 4.28 -7.59
C LEU A 119 -11.48 3.38 -8.30
N GLU A 120 -11.13 2.73 -9.41
CA GLU A 120 -11.99 1.74 -10.07
C GLU A 120 -12.32 0.57 -9.13
N VAL A 121 -11.30 0.06 -8.42
CA VAL A 121 -11.48 -1.03 -7.45
C VAL A 121 -12.31 -0.56 -6.24
N VAL A 122 -12.06 0.65 -5.74
CA VAL A 122 -12.81 1.21 -4.60
C VAL A 122 -14.26 1.51 -4.96
N ALA A 123 -14.52 2.02 -6.18
CA ALA A 123 -15.85 2.27 -6.68
C ALA A 123 -16.63 0.95 -6.80
N GLY A 124 -15.99 -0.12 -7.27
CA GLY A 124 -16.57 -1.47 -7.28
C GLY A 124 -17.87 -1.56 -8.09
N GLY A 125 -18.03 -0.72 -9.11
CA GLY A 125 -19.24 -0.63 -9.93
C GLY A 125 -20.41 0.15 -9.32
N GLN A 126 -20.23 0.76 -8.14
CA GLN A 126 -21.25 1.62 -7.54
C GLN A 126 -21.58 2.83 -8.44
N GLU A 127 -22.83 3.28 -8.40
CA GLU A 127 -23.25 4.48 -9.15
C GLU A 127 -22.67 5.77 -8.57
N GLU A 128 -22.44 5.82 -7.25
CA GLU A 128 -21.97 7.00 -6.55
C GLU A 128 -20.81 6.69 -5.61
N LEU A 129 -19.87 7.63 -5.52
CA LEU A 129 -18.74 7.57 -4.59
C LEU A 129 -18.36 8.98 -4.13
N THR A 130 -18.15 9.18 -2.84
CA THR A 130 -17.49 10.39 -2.33
C THR A 130 -16.00 10.13 -2.16
N VAL A 131 -15.17 10.91 -2.83
CA VAL A 131 -13.70 10.84 -2.71
C VAL A 131 -13.19 12.07 -1.99
N LEU A 132 -12.42 11.87 -0.93
CA LEU A 132 -11.74 12.93 -0.18
C LEU A 132 -10.23 12.83 -0.46
N SER A 133 -9.60 13.93 -0.85
CA SER A 133 -8.16 13.93 -1.15
C SER A 133 -7.50 15.28 -0.89
N ASP A 134 -6.18 15.33 -1.04
CA ASP A 134 -5.45 16.58 -1.17
C ASP A 134 -5.59 17.19 -2.59
N GLU A 135 -4.82 18.24 -2.86
CA GLU A 135 -4.81 18.99 -4.13
C GLU A 135 -3.94 18.35 -5.23
N HIS A 136 -3.60 17.06 -5.11
CA HIS A 136 -2.73 16.41 -6.11
C HIS A 136 -3.36 16.39 -7.51
N LYS A 137 -2.63 16.92 -8.50
CA LYS A 137 -3.13 17.18 -9.87
C LYS A 137 -3.63 15.95 -10.63
N ALA A 138 -3.14 14.76 -10.27
CA ALA A 138 -3.58 13.52 -10.91
C ALA A 138 -4.98 13.07 -10.44
N TYR A 139 -5.43 13.46 -9.24
CA TYR A 139 -6.66 12.91 -8.68
C TYR A 139 -7.92 13.38 -9.41
N PRO A 140 -8.10 14.67 -9.76
CA PRO A 140 -9.24 15.07 -10.58
C PRO A 140 -9.27 14.39 -11.96
N LEU A 141 -8.10 14.11 -12.54
CA LEU A 141 -7.98 13.42 -13.83
C LEU A 141 -8.29 11.93 -13.73
N ALA A 142 -7.91 11.28 -12.63
CA ALA A 142 -8.26 9.90 -12.35
C ALA A 142 -9.77 9.76 -12.12
N ILE A 143 -10.35 10.66 -11.33
CA ILE A 143 -11.79 10.67 -11.01
C ILE A 143 -12.66 10.80 -12.28
N ARG A 144 -12.26 11.65 -13.23
CA ARG A 144 -12.99 11.81 -14.51
C ARG A 144 -13.04 10.55 -15.39
N GLN A 145 -12.18 9.56 -15.13
CA GLN A 145 -12.16 8.30 -15.88
C GLN A 145 -13.11 7.25 -15.28
N LEU A 146 -13.69 7.51 -14.11
CA LEU A 146 -14.60 6.58 -13.47
C LEU A 146 -15.99 6.67 -14.09
N VAL A 147 -16.65 5.52 -14.18
CA VAL A 147 -18.06 5.43 -14.60
C VAL A 147 -18.97 5.98 -13.50
N SER A 148 -18.61 5.80 -12.23
CA SER A 148 -19.36 6.29 -11.07
C SER A 148 -19.44 7.82 -11.03
N ARG A 149 -20.57 8.34 -10.59
CA ARG A 149 -20.74 9.76 -10.25
C ARG A 149 -19.98 10.07 -8.97
N VAL A 150 -18.84 10.74 -9.11
CA VAL A 150 -17.97 11.05 -7.98
C VAL A 150 -18.20 12.46 -7.44
N ARG A 151 -18.47 12.56 -6.14
CA ARG A 151 -18.36 13.82 -5.38
C ARG A 151 -16.93 13.95 -4.85
N HIS A 152 -16.14 14.85 -5.45
CA HIS A 152 -14.75 15.07 -5.04
C HIS A 152 -14.64 16.21 -4.02
N LEU A 153 -14.16 15.90 -2.82
CA LEU A 153 -13.95 16.85 -1.73
C LEU A 153 -12.45 17.05 -1.49
N VAL A 154 -11.94 18.21 -1.88
CA VAL A 154 -10.50 18.53 -1.79
C VAL A 154 -10.18 19.25 -0.48
N THR A 155 -9.09 18.86 0.17
CA THR A 155 -8.56 19.51 1.37
C THR A 155 -7.21 20.12 1.08
N SER A 156 -7.04 21.41 1.40
CA SER A 156 -5.77 22.08 1.14
C SER A 156 -4.63 21.54 2.01
N SER A 157 -3.43 21.48 1.45
CA SER A 157 -2.22 21.07 2.18
C SER A 157 -1.88 22.01 3.35
N ARG A 158 -2.40 23.25 3.34
CA ARG A 158 -2.25 24.24 4.41
C ARG A 158 -3.24 24.06 5.55
N ALA A 159 -4.28 23.24 5.37
CA ALA A 159 -5.25 22.98 6.41
C ALA A 159 -4.58 22.31 7.61
N ARG A 160 -5.00 22.69 8.81
CA ARG A 160 -4.48 22.10 10.06
C ARG A 160 -4.72 20.60 10.06
N ARG A 161 -3.68 19.83 10.38
CA ARG A 161 -3.74 18.35 10.47
C ARG A 161 -4.18 17.93 11.88
N ASP A 162 -5.48 18.04 12.14
CA ASP A 162 -6.10 17.54 13.36
C ASP A 162 -7.25 16.56 13.03
N ALA A 163 -7.95 16.08 14.06
CA ALA A 163 -9.03 15.11 13.90
C ALA A 163 -10.25 15.64 13.13
N ARG A 164 -10.36 16.96 12.90
CA ARG A 164 -11.43 17.57 12.10
C ARG A 164 -11.06 17.65 10.62
N ASN A 165 -9.79 17.40 10.29
CA ASN A 165 -9.33 17.35 8.92
C ASN A 165 -9.94 16.15 8.20
N ARG A 166 -10.52 16.36 7.02
CA ARG A 166 -11.11 15.28 6.19
C ARG A 166 -10.11 14.19 5.79
N LEU A 167 -8.83 14.54 5.71
CA LEU A 167 -7.73 13.61 5.44
C LEU A 167 -7.21 12.92 6.70
N PHE A 168 -7.82 13.16 7.88
CA PHE A 168 -7.35 12.54 9.13
C PHE A 168 -7.24 11.00 9.05
N PRO A 169 -8.20 10.25 8.47
CA PRO A 169 -8.10 8.80 8.39
C PRO A 169 -6.83 8.32 7.68
N VAL A 170 -6.53 8.88 6.50
CA VAL A 170 -5.33 8.49 5.74
C VAL A 170 -4.05 9.03 6.37
N ASN A 171 -4.07 10.24 6.95
CA ASN A 171 -2.92 10.78 7.71
C ASN A 171 -2.53 9.89 8.89
N VAL A 172 -3.51 9.29 9.59
CA VAL A 172 -3.24 8.33 10.68
C VAL A 172 -2.62 7.05 10.12
N VAL A 173 -3.12 6.54 9.01
CA VAL A 173 -2.53 5.37 8.34
C VAL A 173 -1.09 5.65 7.94
N ASP A 174 -0.82 6.79 7.32
CA ASP A 174 0.52 7.25 6.96
C ASP A 174 1.48 7.30 8.16
N LEU A 175 1.01 7.88 9.27
CA LEU A 175 1.76 7.93 10.52
C LEU A 175 2.06 6.52 11.05
N LEU A 176 1.07 5.63 11.04
CA LEU A 176 1.22 4.25 11.50
C LEU A 176 2.17 3.43 10.62
N ILE A 177 2.14 3.62 9.30
CA ILE A 177 3.08 2.98 8.36
C ILE A 177 4.50 3.41 8.69
N ARG A 178 4.73 4.72 8.88
CA ARG A 178 6.06 5.26 9.20
C ARG A 178 6.55 4.87 10.59
N HIS A 179 5.64 4.76 11.56
CA HIS A 179 5.95 4.34 12.91
C HIS A 179 6.31 2.86 12.98
N SER A 180 5.49 2.02 12.34
CA SER A 180 5.55 0.55 12.49
C SER A 180 6.50 -0.10 11.48
N SER A 181 6.90 0.61 10.42
CA SER A 181 7.79 0.07 9.40
C SER A 181 8.94 1.02 9.09
N ALA A 182 10.13 0.65 9.56
CA ALA A 182 11.34 1.49 9.48
C ALA A 182 11.76 1.87 8.05
N ASN A 183 11.42 1.05 7.05
CA ASN A 183 11.69 1.32 5.63
C ASN A 183 10.93 2.54 5.08
N HIS A 184 9.87 2.98 5.75
CA HIS A 184 9.04 4.11 5.34
C HIS A 184 9.31 5.40 6.11
N LYS A 185 10.22 5.38 7.10
CA LYS A 185 10.68 6.63 7.74
C LYS A 185 11.37 7.52 6.70
N ARG A 186 11.16 8.84 6.81
CA ARG A 186 11.63 9.83 5.81
C ARG A 186 13.15 9.79 5.65
N GLU A 187 13.85 9.72 6.78
CA GLU A 187 15.29 9.53 6.86
C GLU A 187 15.53 8.17 7.49
N THR A 188 15.85 7.19 6.65
CA THR A 188 16.07 5.81 7.08
C THR A 188 17.24 5.23 6.35
N ILE A 189 17.92 4.27 6.97
CA ILE A 189 18.89 3.39 6.32
C ILE A 189 18.28 2.03 5.96
N ALA A 190 17.05 1.79 6.43
CA ALA A 190 16.34 0.52 6.32
C ALA A 190 15.37 0.49 5.11
N TRP A 191 15.59 1.33 4.10
CA TRP A 191 14.72 1.41 2.92
C TRP A 191 14.57 0.07 2.21
N SER A 192 13.41 -0.10 1.58
CA SER A 192 13.11 -1.28 0.77
C SER A 192 14.15 -1.42 -0.34
N LYS A 193 14.83 -2.55 -0.46
CA LYS A 193 15.74 -2.78 -1.59
C LYS A 193 14.99 -3.06 -2.89
N ARG A 194 13.73 -3.48 -2.78
CA ARG A 194 12.80 -3.73 -3.89
C ARG A 194 11.42 -3.18 -3.59
N ARG A 195 10.77 -2.52 -4.55
CA ARG A 195 9.38 -2.05 -4.43
C ARG A 195 8.39 -3.19 -4.25
N GLN A 196 8.60 -4.31 -4.93
CA GLN A 196 7.83 -5.54 -4.73
C GLN A 196 7.76 -5.96 -3.25
N ALA A 197 8.92 -5.99 -2.58
CA ALA A 197 8.97 -6.35 -1.16
C ALA A 197 8.28 -5.29 -0.28
N SER A 198 8.23 -4.03 -0.73
CA SER A 198 7.50 -2.98 -0.04
C SER A 198 5.99 -3.16 -0.15
N ALA A 199 5.47 -3.59 -1.31
CA ALA A 199 4.05 -3.91 -1.49
C ALA A 199 3.63 -5.14 -0.65
N GLU A 200 4.46 -6.19 -0.63
CA GLU A 200 4.21 -7.38 0.22
C GLU A 200 4.13 -7.01 1.71
N ARG A 201 5.04 -6.15 2.19
CA ARG A 201 5.01 -5.66 3.57
C ARG A 201 3.78 -4.77 3.84
N LEU A 202 3.36 -3.96 2.87
CA LEU A 202 2.16 -3.15 3.00
C LEU A 202 0.90 -4.03 3.09
N ALA A 203 0.83 -5.14 2.35
CA ALA A 203 -0.27 -6.11 2.48
C ALA A 203 -0.36 -6.70 3.90
N VAL A 204 0.78 -7.06 4.51
CA VAL A 204 0.81 -7.51 5.91
C VAL A 204 0.33 -6.41 6.85
N PHE A 205 0.77 -5.17 6.61
CA PHE A 205 0.32 -4.02 7.39
C PHE A 205 -1.19 -3.78 7.27
N VAL A 206 -1.77 -3.90 6.07
CA VAL A 206 -3.21 -3.77 5.84
C VAL A 206 -3.98 -4.78 6.68
N VAL A 207 -3.59 -6.06 6.64
CA VAL A 207 -4.27 -7.09 7.43
C VAL A 207 -4.14 -6.84 8.93
N TRP A 208 -2.93 -6.52 9.40
CA TRP A 208 -2.71 -6.16 10.80
C TRP A 208 -3.56 -4.95 11.22
N ARG A 209 -3.58 -3.89 10.41
CA ARG A 209 -4.28 -2.64 10.72
C ARG A 209 -5.79 -2.82 10.74
N ASN A 210 -6.34 -3.54 9.76
CA ASN A 210 -7.78 -3.68 9.55
C ASN A 210 -8.43 -4.69 10.48
N TYR A 211 -7.74 -5.80 10.77
CA TYR A 211 -8.37 -6.97 11.37
C TYR A 211 -7.83 -7.32 12.76
N MET A 212 -6.65 -6.84 13.13
CA MET A 212 -6.00 -7.21 14.41
C MET A 212 -5.87 -6.01 15.36
N LYS A 213 -5.42 -4.86 14.83
CA LYS A 213 -5.14 -3.65 15.62
C LYS A 213 -6.39 -2.84 15.89
N GLY A 214 -6.59 -2.45 17.16
CA GLY A 214 -7.62 -1.49 17.53
C GLY A 214 -7.41 -0.12 16.87
N ARG A 215 -8.50 0.63 16.66
CA ARG A 215 -8.43 1.96 16.03
C ARG A 215 -7.79 3.03 16.91
N ARG A 216 -7.87 2.89 18.23
CA ARG A 216 -7.42 3.88 19.21
C ARG A 216 -6.49 3.21 20.22
N GLU A 217 -5.20 3.59 20.20
CA GLU A 217 -4.19 3.01 21.11
C GLU A 217 -4.49 3.24 22.59
N LYS A 218 -5.06 4.40 22.93
CA LYS A 218 -5.34 4.79 24.32
C LYS A 218 -6.65 4.20 24.87
N ALA A 219 -7.42 3.49 24.06
CA ALA A 219 -8.68 2.90 24.48
C ALA A 219 -8.55 1.37 24.53
N ARG A 220 -8.55 0.81 25.75
CA ARG A 220 -8.51 -0.64 25.95
C ARG A 220 -9.70 -1.29 25.23
N GLY A 221 -9.43 -2.32 24.43
CA GLY A 221 -10.47 -3.01 23.67
C GLY A 221 -11.00 -2.24 22.45
N SER A 222 -10.40 -1.11 22.05
CA SER A 222 -10.84 -0.34 20.87
C SER A 222 -11.07 -1.23 19.64
N PRO A 223 -12.26 -1.22 19.01
CA PRO A 223 -12.56 -2.12 17.91
C PRO A 223 -11.57 -1.94 16.76
N THR A 224 -11.34 -2.99 15.99
CA THR A 224 -10.58 -2.89 14.74
C THR A 224 -11.38 -2.12 13.70
N PRO A 225 -10.75 -1.63 12.62
CA PRO A 225 -11.48 -1.06 11.50
C PRO A 225 -12.56 -1.98 10.93
N ALA A 226 -12.26 -3.27 10.76
CA ALA A 226 -13.22 -4.26 10.29
C ALA A 226 -14.40 -4.45 11.26
N GLN A 227 -14.14 -4.42 12.58
CA GLN A 227 -15.21 -4.45 13.59
C GLN A 227 -16.08 -3.19 13.57
N THR A 228 -15.46 -2.01 13.45
CA THR A 228 -16.23 -0.75 13.36
C THR A 228 -17.10 -0.72 12.11
N ARG A 229 -16.59 -1.28 11.01
CA ARG A 229 -17.34 -1.44 9.76
C ARG A 229 -18.49 -2.46 9.88
N GLY A 230 -18.50 -3.31 10.90
CA GLY A 230 -19.44 -4.42 11.03
C GLY A 230 -19.14 -5.58 10.08
N GLN A 231 -17.91 -5.69 9.58
CA GLN A 231 -17.46 -6.77 8.68
C GLN A 231 -17.05 -8.02 9.46
N LEU A 232 -16.56 -7.85 10.69
CA LEU A 232 -16.23 -8.91 11.64
C LEU A 232 -16.72 -8.50 13.03
N ASP A 233 -17.03 -9.47 13.87
CA ASP A 233 -17.42 -9.25 15.27
C ASP A 233 -16.23 -9.38 16.24
N HIS A 234 -15.12 -9.98 15.81
CA HIS A 234 -13.92 -10.21 16.63
C HIS A 234 -12.63 -9.68 15.96
N ARG A 235 -11.53 -9.75 16.72
CA ARG A 235 -10.18 -9.51 16.20
C ARG A 235 -9.66 -10.78 15.58
N VAL A 236 -9.10 -10.68 14.39
CA VAL A 236 -8.41 -11.81 13.76
C VAL A 236 -7.12 -12.07 14.51
N GLU A 237 -6.92 -13.32 14.92
CA GLU A 237 -5.67 -13.76 15.53
C GLU A 237 -4.69 -14.28 14.48
N VAL A 238 -3.39 -14.32 14.80
CA VAL A 238 -2.37 -14.85 13.87
C VAL A 238 -2.64 -16.31 13.53
N ALA A 239 -3.08 -17.11 14.50
CA ALA A 239 -3.46 -18.50 14.29
C ALA A 239 -4.65 -18.63 13.33
N GLU A 240 -5.63 -17.74 13.42
CA GLU A 240 -6.79 -17.71 12.53
C GLU A 240 -6.39 -17.31 11.11
N LEU A 241 -5.61 -16.22 10.96
CA LEU A 241 -5.08 -15.78 9.66
C LEU A 241 -4.35 -16.91 8.94
N LEU A 242 -3.60 -17.73 9.68
CA LEU A 242 -2.78 -18.82 9.14
C LEU A 242 -3.46 -20.20 9.20
N SER A 243 -4.71 -20.27 9.69
CA SER A 243 -5.43 -21.54 9.89
C SER A 243 -5.76 -22.26 8.58
N ARG A 244 -5.88 -21.51 7.48
CA ARG A 244 -6.20 -22.03 6.16
C ARG A 244 -5.23 -21.48 5.13
N ARG A 245 -4.90 -22.32 4.16
CA ARG A 245 -4.14 -21.90 3.00
C ARG A 245 -5.09 -21.33 1.95
N LEU A 246 -4.82 -20.10 1.49
CA LEU A 246 -5.56 -19.48 0.40
C LEU A 246 -4.82 -19.69 -0.92
N PHE A 247 -5.60 -19.92 -1.98
CA PHE A 247 -5.09 -20.17 -3.32
C PHE A 247 -5.57 -19.08 -4.27
N VAL A 248 -4.63 -18.52 -5.04
CA VAL A 248 -4.92 -17.45 -6.01
C VAL A 248 -5.86 -17.90 -7.13
N SER A 249 -5.89 -19.19 -7.45
CA SER A 249 -6.85 -19.79 -8.40
C SER A 249 -8.30 -19.65 -7.96
N HIS A 250 -8.57 -19.48 -6.65
CA HIS A 250 -9.91 -19.38 -6.09
C HIS A 250 -10.29 -17.96 -5.68
N VAL A 251 -9.40 -16.98 -5.86
CA VAL A 251 -9.60 -15.59 -5.43
C VAL A 251 -9.32 -14.66 -6.60
N ALA A 252 -10.36 -13.97 -7.06
CA ALA A 252 -10.26 -12.95 -8.10
C ALA A 252 -9.56 -11.70 -7.56
N LEU A 253 -8.23 -11.67 -7.66
CA LEU A 253 -7.45 -10.49 -7.28
C LEU A 253 -7.66 -9.37 -8.29
N PRO A 254 -7.82 -8.12 -7.83
CA PRO A 254 -7.69 -6.95 -8.70
C PRO A 254 -6.36 -6.96 -9.46
N ALA A 255 -6.35 -6.45 -10.68
CA ALA A 255 -5.23 -6.58 -11.61
C ALA A 255 -3.88 -6.18 -10.98
N ARG A 256 -3.83 -5.05 -10.27
CA ARG A 256 -2.60 -4.59 -9.61
C ARG A 256 -2.16 -5.50 -8.46
N TRP A 257 -3.08 -6.05 -7.67
CA TRP A 257 -2.74 -7.03 -6.63
C TRP A 257 -2.32 -8.38 -7.20
N ALA A 258 -2.83 -8.77 -8.38
CA ALA A 258 -2.32 -9.93 -9.10
C ALA A 258 -0.84 -9.72 -9.50
N GLU A 259 -0.46 -8.52 -9.96
CA GLU A 259 0.96 -8.19 -10.21
C GLU A 259 1.83 -8.33 -8.95
N TYR A 260 1.33 -7.88 -7.80
CA TYR A 260 2.02 -8.05 -6.52
C TYR A 260 2.13 -9.50 -6.12
N TYR A 261 1.05 -10.28 -6.26
CA TYR A 261 1.04 -11.69 -5.93
C TYR A 261 2.08 -12.46 -6.78
N TRP A 262 2.13 -12.19 -8.08
CA TRP A 262 3.08 -12.84 -9.00
C TRP A 262 4.49 -12.24 -8.97
N ARG A 263 4.73 -11.26 -8.11
CA ARG A 263 6.00 -10.53 -7.97
C ARG A 263 6.48 -9.90 -9.28
N ARG A 264 5.57 -9.26 -10.00
CA ARG A 264 5.84 -8.65 -11.31
C ARG A 264 6.32 -7.20 -11.22
N VAL A 265 6.22 -6.56 -10.05
CA VAL A 265 6.73 -5.19 -9.85
C VAL A 265 8.25 -5.20 -9.87
N ARG A 266 8.83 -4.40 -10.77
CA ARG A 266 10.28 -4.31 -10.97
C ARG A 266 10.85 -3.08 -10.27
N THR A 267 12.00 -3.26 -9.65
CA THR A 267 12.88 -2.16 -9.22
C THR A 267 13.80 -1.78 -10.36
N ARG A 268 13.65 -0.59 -10.93
CA ARG A 268 14.40 -0.19 -12.14
C ARG A 268 15.92 -0.28 -11.93
N ALA A 269 16.41 0.10 -10.75
CA ALA A 269 17.83 0.05 -10.40
C ALA A 269 18.47 -1.35 -10.47
N LEU A 270 17.67 -2.42 -10.40
CA LEU A 270 18.16 -3.81 -10.38
C LEU A 270 18.06 -4.51 -11.75
N GLY A 271 17.63 -3.80 -12.80
CA GLY A 271 17.51 -4.37 -14.15
C GLY A 271 16.56 -5.57 -14.24
N HIS A 272 16.80 -6.44 -15.22
CA HIS A 272 15.88 -7.54 -15.56
C HIS A 272 16.01 -8.78 -14.67
N ALA A 273 17.13 -8.94 -13.95
CA ALA A 273 17.44 -10.12 -13.11
C ALA A 273 16.68 -10.15 -11.76
N GLN A 274 15.37 -9.89 -11.79
CA GLN A 274 14.48 -9.97 -10.63
C GLN A 274 13.54 -11.16 -10.79
N ARG A 275 13.38 -11.95 -9.72
CA ARG A 275 12.59 -13.18 -9.73
C ARG A 275 11.10 -12.88 -9.56
N SER A 276 10.28 -13.40 -10.47
CA SER A 276 8.83 -13.56 -10.30
C SER A 276 8.53 -14.69 -9.30
N HIS A 277 7.27 -14.76 -8.88
CA HIS A 277 6.77 -15.94 -8.19
C HIS A 277 6.26 -16.93 -9.23
N ASP A 278 6.97 -18.04 -9.39
CA ASP A 278 6.57 -19.09 -10.33
C ASP A 278 5.92 -20.29 -9.59
N LEU A 279 4.89 -20.84 -10.21
CA LEU A 279 3.84 -21.74 -9.69
C LEU A 279 4.29 -23.17 -9.34
N LYS A 280 5.39 -23.40 -8.63
CA LYS A 280 5.72 -24.81 -8.31
C LYS A 280 4.67 -25.49 -7.41
N TYR A 281 3.94 -24.72 -6.60
CA TYR A 281 2.92 -25.24 -5.65
C TYR A 281 1.73 -24.31 -5.42
N ALA A 282 1.50 -23.28 -6.24
CA ALA A 282 0.52 -22.22 -5.93
C ALA A 282 -0.85 -22.36 -6.65
N VAL A 283 -1.03 -23.43 -7.43
CA VAL A 283 -2.32 -23.94 -7.91
C VAL A 283 -2.73 -25.09 -7.01
#